data_AF-A0A9X3EQN3-F1
#
_entry.id   AF-A0A9X3EQN3-F1
#
_cell.length_a   1.000
_cell.length_b   1.000
_cell.length_c   1.000
_cell.angle_alpha   90.00
_cell.angle_beta   90.00
_cell.angle_gamma   90.00
#
_symmetry.space_group_name_H-M   'P 1'
#
loop_
_entity.id
_entity.type
_entity.pdbx_description
1 polymer ?
#
loop_
_entity_poly.entity_id
_entity_poly.type
_entity_poly.pdbx_seq_one_letter_code
_entity_poly.pdbx_strand_id
1 'polypeptide(L)'
;MLATSVALAASVHFKGGPNAGPSFRDTGLTLRASGALAGLGNEDLVIRLVATGDVTATCTNPSGTTQPPGQNPAEVVLTGFQPIPASEIKNGNVSFDVRTEAPDTPIPGAPDCPNLKWREDIQDVSFTSAVLTVEQPEGNVVLELDCTFPGGTDDGAVVCG
;
A
#
# COMPACT_ATOMS: atom_id res chain seq x y z
N MET A 1 -40.51 -0.06 -15.30
CA MET A 1 -39.31 0.27 -14.51
C MET A 1 -38.74 -1.06 -14.04
N LEU A 2 -37.68 -1.58 -14.68
CA LEU A 2 -37.03 -2.81 -14.21
C LEU A 2 -36.34 -2.49 -12.89
N ALA A 3 -36.76 -3.12 -11.80
CA ALA A 3 -36.01 -3.10 -10.56
C ALA A 3 -34.77 -3.99 -10.75
N THR A 4 -33.61 -3.39 -10.95
CA THR A 4 -32.32 -4.10 -10.85
C THR A 4 -32.15 -4.52 -9.40
N SER A 5 -32.32 -5.81 -9.12
CA SER A 5 -31.97 -6.40 -7.84
C SER A 5 -30.47 -6.22 -7.61
N VAL A 6 -30.11 -5.37 -6.65
CA VAL A 6 -28.72 -5.20 -6.20
C VAL A 6 -28.33 -6.48 -5.48
N ALA A 7 -27.43 -7.25 -6.07
CA ALA A 7 -26.84 -8.41 -5.41
C ALA A 7 -25.72 -7.88 -4.50
N LEU A 8 -25.97 -7.91 -3.19
CA LEU A 8 -24.99 -7.55 -2.18
C LEU A 8 -23.81 -8.53 -2.20
N ALA A 9 -22.65 -8.04 -1.78
CA ALA A 9 -21.47 -8.86 -1.53
C ALA A 9 -21.83 -10.02 -0.57
N ALA A 10 -21.53 -11.25 -0.97
CA ALA A 10 -21.86 -12.45 -0.21
C ALA A 10 -20.58 -13.22 0.09
N SER A 11 -20.02 -12.98 1.28
CA SER A 11 -18.79 -13.63 1.76
C SER A 11 -17.57 -13.33 0.88
N VAL A 12 -17.15 -12.06 0.80
CA VAL A 12 -15.96 -11.66 0.05
C VAL A 12 -14.72 -12.28 0.69
N HIS A 13 -13.88 -12.91 -0.13
CA HIS A 13 -12.66 -13.57 0.32
C HIS A 13 -11.61 -13.61 -0.80
N PHE A 14 -10.36 -13.83 -0.41
CA PHE A 14 -9.30 -14.14 -1.37
C PHE A 14 -9.52 -15.50 -2.03
N LYS A 15 -9.25 -15.63 -3.32
CA LYS A 15 -9.42 -16.89 -4.04
C LYS A 15 -8.48 -17.96 -3.50
N GLY A 16 -8.97 -19.18 -3.24
CA GLY A 16 -8.11 -20.26 -2.73
C GLY A 16 -6.92 -20.66 -3.63
N GLY A 17 -6.03 -21.51 -3.10
CA GLY A 17 -4.84 -21.97 -3.80
C GLY A 17 -3.72 -20.91 -3.80
N PRO A 18 -3.02 -20.68 -4.93
CA PRO A 18 -1.94 -19.68 -5.00
C PRO A 18 -2.35 -18.23 -4.70
N ASN A 19 -3.65 -17.94 -4.63
CA ASN A 19 -4.19 -16.61 -4.35
C ASN A 19 -4.84 -16.51 -2.96
N ALA A 20 -4.60 -17.49 -2.07
CA ALA A 20 -5.30 -17.59 -0.78
C ALA A 20 -5.05 -16.40 0.17
N GLY A 21 -4.12 -15.53 -0.21
CA GLY A 21 -3.96 -14.17 0.27
C GLY A 21 -3.32 -13.30 -0.82
N PRO A 22 -3.18 -11.99 -0.58
CA PRO A 22 -2.43 -11.12 -1.47
C PRO A 22 -0.93 -11.39 -1.38
N SER A 23 -0.23 -11.15 -2.48
CA SER A 23 1.22 -11.03 -2.49
C SER A 23 1.62 -9.58 -2.25
N PHE A 24 2.52 -9.34 -1.30
CA PHE A 24 3.13 -8.04 -1.08
C PHE A 24 4.49 -7.95 -1.74
N ARG A 25 4.81 -6.77 -2.27
CA ARG A 25 6.14 -6.46 -2.81
C ARG A 25 6.56 -5.06 -2.39
N ASP A 26 7.68 -4.98 -1.70
CA ASP A 26 8.42 -3.74 -1.50
C ASP A 26 9.14 -3.37 -2.80
N THR A 27 9.12 -2.08 -3.14
CA THR A 27 9.73 -1.51 -4.34
C THR A 27 10.57 -0.27 -4.03
N GLY A 28 11.00 -0.16 -2.78
CA GLY A 28 11.92 0.82 -2.25
C GLY A 28 11.17 1.96 -1.58
N LEU A 29 10.31 2.65 -2.32
CA LEU A 29 9.56 3.80 -1.79
C LEU A 29 8.06 3.54 -1.62
N THR A 30 7.59 2.36 -2.00
CA THR A 30 6.15 2.04 -2.02
C THR A 30 5.93 0.55 -1.83
N LEU A 31 4.77 0.21 -1.27
CA LEU A 31 4.32 -1.17 -1.13
C LEU A 31 3.27 -1.48 -2.20
N ARG A 32 3.42 -2.61 -2.89
CA ARG A 32 2.44 -3.15 -3.84
C ARG A 32 1.75 -4.38 -3.25
N ALA A 33 0.43 -4.43 -3.33
CA ALA A 33 -0.37 -5.61 -2.99
C ALA A 33 -1.15 -6.07 -4.22
N SER A 34 -1.01 -7.35 -4.59
CA SER A 34 -1.79 -7.95 -5.68
C SER A 34 -2.44 -9.24 -5.24
N GLY A 35 -3.64 -9.50 -5.75
CA GLY A 35 -4.40 -10.69 -5.39
C GLY A 35 -5.64 -10.87 -6.23
N ALA A 36 -6.47 -11.83 -5.84
CA ALA A 36 -7.74 -12.08 -6.50
C ALA A 36 -8.84 -12.37 -5.47
N LEU A 37 -10.00 -11.77 -5.70
CA LEU A 37 -11.16 -11.83 -4.82
C LEU A 37 -12.29 -12.65 -5.47
N ALA A 38 -13.10 -13.26 -4.61
CA ALA A 38 -14.35 -13.93 -4.97
C ALA A 38 -15.45 -13.58 -3.95
N GLY A 39 -16.71 -13.82 -4.33
CA GLY A 39 -17.87 -13.52 -3.48
C GLY A 39 -18.35 -12.06 -3.58
N LEU A 40 -17.88 -11.32 -4.59
CA LEU A 40 -18.26 -9.93 -4.82
C LEU A 40 -19.68 -9.81 -5.40
N GLY A 41 -20.36 -8.73 -5.01
CA GLY A 41 -21.62 -8.28 -5.59
C GLY A 41 -21.43 -7.54 -6.93
N ASN A 42 -22.52 -7.01 -7.47
CA ASN A 42 -22.53 -6.26 -8.74
C ASN A 42 -22.43 -4.73 -8.52
N GLU A 43 -21.54 -4.30 -7.62
CA GLU A 43 -21.32 -2.88 -7.30
C GLU A 43 -19.85 -2.51 -7.49
N ASP A 44 -19.57 -1.21 -7.61
CA ASP A 44 -18.20 -0.70 -7.70
C ASP A 44 -17.43 -1.05 -6.43
N LEU A 45 -16.16 -1.34 -6.60
CA LEU A 45 -15.25 -1.83 -5.60
C LEU A 45 -14.11 -0.83 -5.41
N VAL A 46 -13.67 -0.62 -4.17
CA VAL A 46 -12.45 0.12 -3.87
C VAL A 46 -11.52 -0.77 -3.06
N ILE A 47 -10.30 -0.96 -3.56
CA ILE A 47 -9.21 -1.57 -2.79
C ILE A 47 -8.38 -0.43 -2.21
N ARG A 48 -8.16 -0.45 -0.89
CA ARG A 48 -7.31 0.51 -0.20
C ARG A 48 -6.19 -0.23 0.52
N LEU A 49 -4.98 0.25 0.33
CA LEU A 49 -3.78 -0.23 1.00
C LEU A 49 -3.22 0.90 1.85
N VAL A 50 -3.09 0.68 3.16
CA VAL A 50 -2.40 1.58 4.08
C VAL A 50 -1.17 0.84 4.57
N ALA A 51 0.02 1.38 4.34
CA ALA A 51 1.28 0.76 4.74
C ALA A 51 2.07 1.73 5.64
N THR A 52 2.66 1.18 6.68
CA THR A 52 3.49 1.92 7.63
C THR A 52 4.92 1.42 7.51
N GLY A 53 5.91 2.31 7.54
CA GLY A 53 7.31 1.93 7.41
C GLY A 53 8.30 2.96 7.92
N ASP A 54 9.51 2.47 8.22
CA ASP A 54 10.65 3.28 8.64
C ASP A 54 11.41 3.79 7.41
N VAL A 55 11.77 5.07 7.43
CA VAL A 55 12.45 5.73 6.30
C VAL A 55 13.96 5.66 6.43
N THR A 56 14.63 5.40 5.32
CA THR A 56 16.07 5.69 5.17
C THR A 56 16.23 6.91 4.26
N ALA A 57 16.80 8.02 4.76
CA ALA A 57 17.07 9.21 3.95
C ALA A 57 18.56 9.59 3.95
N THR A 58 18.96 10.35 2.94
CA THR A 58 20.32 10.86 2.77
C THR A 58 20.32 12.38 2.74
N CYS A 59 21.18 12.98 3.55
CA CYS A 59 21.44 14.41 3.54
C CYS A 59 22.53 14.75 2.53
N THR A 60 22.24 15.66 1.59
CA THR A 60 23.19 16.17 0.59
C THR A 60 23.40 17.67 0.75
N ASN A 61 24.65 18.12 0.88
CA ASN A 61 24.96 19.55 0.97
C ASN A 61 25.04 20.22 -0.42
N PRO A 62 25.10 21.57 -0.49
CA PRO A 62 25.21 22.28 -1.77
C PRO A 62 26.48 21.98 -2.58
N SER A 63 27.55 21.46 -1.96
CA SER A 63 28.75 21.02 -2.67
C SER A 63 28.66 19.57 -3.17
N GLY A 64 27.54 18.88 -2.96
CA GLY A 64 27.29 17.50 -3.39
C GLY A 64 27.82 16.41 -2.45
N THR A 65 28.33 16.77 -1.27
CA THR A 65 28.76 15.78 -0.26
C THR A 65 27.53 15.20 0.43
N THR A 66 27.49 13.87 0.55
CA THR A 66 26.43 13.14 1.23
C THR A 66 26.86 12.75 2.65
N GLN A 67 25.91 12.75 3.56
CA GLN A 67 26.04 12.12 4.87
C GLN A 67 25.32 10.77 4.82
N PRO A 68 25.90 9.69 5.36
CA PRO A 68 25.22 8.40 5.41
C PRO A 68 23.90 8.54 6.17
N PRO A 69 22.89 7.72 5.82
CA PRO A 69 21.63 7.67 6.54
C PRO A 69 21.90 7.41 8.02
N GLY A 70 21.53 8.36 8.86
CA GLY A 70 21.75 8.29 10.29
C GLY A 70 20.78 9.22 11.00
N GLN A 71 20.09 8.69 12.02
CA GLN A 71 18.98 9.35 12.72
C GLN A 71 17.82 9.79 11.82
N ASN A 72 17.37 8.93 10.91
CA ASN A 72 16.10 9.12 10.19
C ASN A 72 14.97 8.17 10.65
N PRO A 73 14.58 8.15 11.93
CA PRO A 73 13.56 7.22 12.45
C PRO A 73 12.12 7.71 12.25
N ALA A 74 11.85 8.71 11.41
CA ALA A 74 10.48 9.16 11.20
C ALA A 74 9.71 8.12 10.37
N GLU A 75 8.82 7.41 11.05
CA GLU A 75 7.86 6.50 10.42
C GLU A 75 6.97 7.28 9.44
N VAL A 76 6.70 6.67 8.29
CA VAL A 76 5.74 7.17 7.30
C VAL A 76 4.54 6.24 7.19
N VAL A 77 3.38 6.83 6.94
CA VAL A 77 2.15 6.11 6.58
C VAL A 77 1.81 6.45 5.14
N LEU A 78 1.86 5.46 4.26
CA LEU A 78 1.60 5.60 2.83
C LEU A 78 0.30 4.91 2.47
N THR A 79 -0.48 5.55 1.58
CA THR A 79 -1.79 5.04 1.19
C THR A 79 -1.86 4.83 -0.32
N GLY A 80 -2.57 3.79 -0.75
CA GLY A 80 -2.83 3.45 -2.14
C GLY A 80 -4.29 3.08 -2.34
N PHE A 81 -4.81 3.36 -3.54
CA PHE A 81 -6.21 3.18 -3.88
C PHE A 81 -6.36 2.61 -5.28
N GLN A 82 -7.24 1.64 -5.44
CA GLN A 82 -7.64 1.12 -6.75
C GLN A 82 -9.16 1.04 -6.83
N PRO A 83 -9.82 1.97 -7.55
CA PRO A 83 -11.22 1.80 -7.91
C PRO A 83 -11.34 0.73 -9.01
N ILE A 84 -12.33 -0.15 -8.86
CA ILE A 84 -12.65 -1.23 -9.80
C ILE A 84 -14.15 -1.16 -10.10
N PRO A 85 -14.55 -0.76 -11.32
CA PRO A 85 -15.95 -0.72 -11.71
C PRO A 85 -16.64 -2.09 -11.62
N ALA A 86 -17.94 -2.09 -11.29
CA ALA A 86 -18.78 -3.30 -11.26
C ALA A 86 -18.73 -4.09 -12.57
N SER A 87 -18.50 -3.41 -13.70
CA SER A 87 -18.39 -4.02 -15.02
C SER A 87 -17.14 -4.92 -15.19
N GLU A 88 -16.11 -4.74 -14.38
CA GLU A 88 -14.90 -5.58 -14.35
C GLU A 88 -15.08 -6.84 -13.50
N ILE A 89 -16.07 -6.85 -12.61
CA ILE A 89 -16.40 -8.01 -11.78
C ILE A 89 -17.11 -9.05 -12.66
N LYS A 90 -16.47 -10.20 -12.86
CA LYS A 90 -17.00 -11.30 -13.67
C LYS A 90 -17.39 -12.46 -12.78
N ASN A 91 -18.69 -12.76 -12.73
CA ASN A 91 -19.25 -13.84 -11.90
C ASN A 91 -18.83 -13.71 -10.41
N GLY A 92 -18.83 -12.49 -9.87
CA GLY A 92 -18.40 -12.21 -8.50
C GLY A 92 -16.91 -12.37 -8.24
N ASN A 93 -16.07 -12.33 -9.27
CA ASN A 93 -14.60 -12.45 -9.18
C ASN A 93 -13.92 -11.24 -9.82
N VAL A 94 -12.79 -10.82 -9.24
CA VAL A 94 -11.88 -9.83 -9.85
C VAL A 94 -10.46 -10.01 -9.33
N SER A 95 -9.48 -9.57 -10.11
CA SER A 95 -8.08 -9.44 -9.65
C SER A 95 -7.76 -7.99 -9.37
N PHE A 96 -6.88 -7.72 -8.41
CA PHE A 96 -6.44 -6.38 -8.06
C PHE A 96 -4.91 -6.28 -8.00
N ASP A 97 -4.44 -5.06 -8.14
CA ASP A 97 -3.05 -4.65 -8.12
C ASP A 97 -2.99 -3.19 -7.65
N VAL A 98 -2.88 -3.00 -6.33
CA VAL A 98 -2.85 -1.69 -5.69
C VAL A 98 -1.44 -1.39 -5.22
N ARG A 99 -1.03 -0.13 -5.33
CA ARG A 99 0.27 0.37 -4.87
C ARG A 99 0.05 1.61 -4.02
N THR A 100 0.80 1.77 -2.93
CA THR A 100 0.82 3.03 -2.19
C THR A 100 1.43 4.13 -3.03
N GLU A 101 1.05 5.38 -2.77
CA GLU A 101 1.85 6.52 -3.20
C GLU A 101 3.24 6.49 -2.53
N ALA A 102 4.22 7.12 -3.17
CA ALA A 102 5.54 7.32 -2.60
C ALA A 102 5.51 8.45 -1.57
N PRO A 103 6.41 8.46 -0.57
CA PRO A 103 6.55 9.60 0.33
C PRO A 103 7.03 10.84 -0.43
N ASP A 104 6.69 12.02 0.08
CA ASP A 104 7.23 13.28 -0.42
C ASP A 104 8.75 13.32 -0.19
N THR A 105 9.51 13.45 -1.28
CA THR A 105 10.97 13.57 -1.28
C THR A 105 11.39 14.55 -2.37
N PRO A 106 12.31 15.51 -2.09
CA PRO A 106 13.04 15.72 -0.84
C PRO A 106 12.15 16.25 0.30
N ILE A 107 12.52 15.95 1.55
CA ILE A 107 11.79 16.38 2.75
C ILE A 107 11.93 17.90 2.92
N PRO A 108 10.82 18.67 3.00
CA PRO A 108 10.87 20.12 3.19
C PRO A 108 11.60 20.51 4.48
N GLY A 109 12.57 21.41 4.35
CA GLY A 109 13.33 21.93 5.49
C GLY A 109 14.47 21.03 5.98
N ALA A 110 14.58 19.80 5.46
CA ALA A 110 15.66 18.86 5.79
C ALA A 110 15.92 18.74 7.32
N PRO A 111 14.87 18.41 8.11
CA PRO A 111 14.91 18.46 9.57
C PRO A 111 16.02 17.61 10.20
N ASP A 112 16.38 16.50 9.55
CA ASP A 112 17.39 15.58 10.08
C ASP A 112 18.80 15.87 9.53
N CYS A 113 18.93 16.92 8.70
CA CYS A 113 20.21 17.35 8.15
C CYS A 113 20.92 18.42 8.99
N PRO A 114 22.25 18.58 8.85
CA PRO A 114 23.03 19.51 9.69
C PRO A 114 22.59 20.97 9.67
N ASN A 115 21.91 21.43 8.60
CA ASN A 115 21.22 22.72 8.55
C ASN A 115 20.32 22.82 7.30
N LEU A 116 19.47 23.86 7.25
CA LEU A 116 18.50 24.12 6.17
C LEU A 116 19.09 24.34 4.75
N LYS A 117 20.43 24.42 4.59
CA LYS A 117 21.06 24.46 3.26
C LYS A 117 21.26 23.06 2.67
N TRP A 118 21.08 22.02 3.46
CA TRP A 118 21.13 20.64 2.99
C TRP A 118 19.78 20.22 2.42
N ARG A 119 19.81 19.24 1.54
CA ARG A 119 18.64 18.55 0.99
C ARG A 119 18.57 17.16 1.60
N GLU A 120 17.39 16.74 2.00
CA GLU A 120 17.14 15.42 2.57
C GLU A 120 16.31 14.59 1.61
N ASP A 121 16.90 13.56 1.03
CA ASP A 121 16.25 12.71 0.04
C ASP A 121 15.96 11.34 0.65
N ILE A 122 14.69 10.96 0.73
CA ILE A 122 14.27 9.59 1.06
C ILE A 122 14.81 8.64 -0.02
N GLN A 123 15.53 7.61 0.42
CA GLN A 123 16.13 6.58 -0.43
C GLN A 123 15.31 5.29 -0.42
N ASP A 124 14.74 4.96 0.74
CA ASP A 124 14.07 3.68 0.96
C ASP A 124 13.06 3.77 2.12
N VAL A 125 12.08 2.88 2.12
CA VAL A 125 11.05 2.70 3.14
C VAL A 125 10.98 1.22 3.49
N SER A 126 11.44 0.88 4.69
CA SER A 126 11.28 -0.47 5.23
C SER A 126 9.91 -0.58 5.90
N PHE A 127 8.97 -1.23 5.23
CA PHE A 127 7.60 -1.37 5.72
C PHE A 127 7.54 -2.30 6.93
N THR A 128 6.80 -1.91 7.96
CA THR A 128 6.63 -2.67 9.21
C THR A 128 5.23 -3.27 9.31
N SER A 129 4.24 -2.69 8.65
CA SER A 129 2.88 -3.22 8.58
C SER A 129 2.12 -2.71 7.35
N ALA A 130 1.04 -3.42 7.01
CA ALA A 130 0.07 -2.96 6.03
C ALA A 130 -1.35 -3.44 6.37
N VAL A 131 -2.33 -2.59 6.09
CA VAL A 131 -3.76 -2.91 6.15
C VAL A 131 -4.32 -2.81 4.73
N LEU A 132 -4.87 -3.91 4.24
CA LEU A 132 -5.56 -3.98 2.96
C LEU A 132 -7.07 -4.09 3.22
N THR A 133 -7.83 -3.08 2.81
CA THR A 133 -9.29 -3.10 2.89
C THR A 133 -9.91 -3.20 1.51
N VAL A 134 -11.04 -3.90 1.45
CA VAL A 134 -11.91 -4.04 0.29
C VAL A 134 -13.25 -3.45 0.65
N GLU A 135 -13.68 -2.44 -0.08
CA GLU A 135 -14.94 -1.74 0.14
C GLU A 135 -15.87 -1.95 -1.06
N GLN A 136 -17.11 -2.40 -0.82
CA GLN A 136 -18.13 -2.57 -1.86
C GLN A 136 -19.54 -2.23 -1.33
N PRO A 137 -20.13 -1.08 -1.72
CA PRO A 137 -19.49 0.05 -2.42
C PRO A 137 -18.49 0.77 -1.51
N GLU A 138 -17.84 1.84 -2.00
CA GLU A 138 -16.95 2.69 -1.19
C GLU A 138 -17.64 3.11 0.12
N GLY A 139 -16.91 3.01 1.24
CA GLY A 139 -17.40 3.23 2.60
C GLY A 139 -18.02 2.00 3.28
N ASN A 140 -18.21 0.88 2.56
CA ASN A 140 -18.71 -0.38 3.12
C ASN A 140 -17.63 -1.47 3.06
N VAL A 141 -16.87 -1.64 4.14
CA VAL A 141 -15.81 -2.66 4.22
C VAL A 141 -16.42 -4.07 4.20
N VAL A 142 -16.02 -4.87 3.22
CA VAL A 142 -16.48 -6.26 3.03
C VAL A 142 -15.36 -7.29 3.26
N LEU A 143 -14.10 -6.86 3.27
CA LEU A 143 -12.93 -7.67 3.64
C LEU A 143 -11.83 -6.74 4.16
N GLU A 144 -11.13 -7.17 5.20
CA GLU A 144 -9.97 -6.48 5.78
C GLU A 144 -8.88 -7.52 6.07
N LEU A 145 -7.64 -7.14 5.81
CA LEU A 145 -6.46 -7.94 6.11
C LEU A 145 -5.41 -7.04 6.74
N ASP A 146 -5.04 -7.35 7.98
CA ASP A 146 -3.90 -6.79 8.68
C ASP A 146 -2.66 -7.67 8.46
N CYS A 147 -1.55 -7.04 8.08
CA CYS A 147 -0.27 -7.66 7.87
C CYS A 147 0.80 -6.96 8.70
N THR A 148 1.62 -7.75 9.37
CA THR A 148 2.85 -7.28 10.01
C THR A 148 4.05 -7.80 9.23
N PHE A 149 5.14 -7.03 9.26
CA PHE A 149 6.43 -7.39 8.67
C PHE A 149 7.49 -7.30 9.78
N PRO A 150 7.68 -8.38 10.58
CA PRO A 150 8.58 -8.34 11.71
C PRO A 150 10.03 -8.04 11.29
N GLY A 151 10.58 -6.93 11.81
CA GLY A 151 11.93 -6.48 11.48
C GLY A 151 12.03 -5.58 10.26
N GLY A 152 10.91 -5.19 9.66
CA GLY A 152 10.87 -4.38 8.45
C GLY A 152 10.98 -5.22 7.17
N THR A 153 10.66 -4.61 6.03
CA THR A 153 10.86 -5.20 4.71
C THR A 153 12.23 -4.87 4.14
N ASP A 154 12.70 -5.75 3.28
CA ASP A 154 13.70 -5.45 2.26
C ASP A 154 13.00 -5.37 0.89
N ASP A 155 13.65 -4.65 -0.02
CA ASP A 155 13.25 -4.49 -1.40
C ASP A 155 12.99 -5.85 -2.11
N GLY A 156 11.75 -6.14 -2.51
CA GLY A 156 11.39 -7.43 -3.11
C GLY A 156 10.09 -8.03 -2.59
N ALA A 157 9.96 -9.35 -2.70
CA ALA A 157 8.76 -10.06 -2.27
C ALA A 157 8.69 -10.12 -0.73
N VAL A 158 7.54 -9.75 -0.18
CA VAL A 158 7.32 -9.64 1.26
C VAL A 158 6.25 -10.62 1.69
N VAL A 159 6.50 -11.31 2.80
CA VAL A 159 5.55 -12.24 3.40
C VAL A 159 4.85 -11.55 4.56
N CYS A 160 3.52 -11.56 4.52
CA CYS A 160 2.68 -11.15 5.65
C CYS A 160 2.76 -12.22 6.75
N GLY A 161 3.15 -11.85 7.98
CA GLY A 161 3.37 -12.79 9.07
C GLY A 161 3.29 -12.19 10.48
#